data_AF-A0A1S1U6T7-F1
#
_entry.id   AF-A0A1S1U6T7-F1
#
_cell.length_a   1.000
_cell.length_b   1.000
_cell.length_c   1.000
_cell.angle_alpha   90.00
_cell.angle_beta   90.00
_cell.angle_gamma   90.00
#
_symmetry.space_group_name_H-M   'P 1'
#
loop_
_entity.id
_entity.type
_entity.pdbx_description
1 polymer ?
#
loop_
_entity_poly.entity_id
_entity_poly.type
_entity_poly.pdbx_seq_one_letter_code
_entity_poly.pdbx_strand_id
1 'polypeptide(L)'
;MNIFLRTIALAATILLMAAQSADAARPRSELLSGAGRGWLVSPNGVDGWIPAYGPYPNPVTMPNPFLNEFGIHADLMWYWPGPGAPAAGSPPSTAYFRHQFHLELENGMKPQIVALMAADEEMTLTINGTPFASYRRVDHMMPNGQPEAVAVDMTPALRLGNNQIDIRATDNGVYHWVFFDSYNIFHSTDALVPRAPAQISLIGDKDDFHPDDMADTTPKSQHVLDLQEKLSPMPAIDLDQPAANQSVGLTHDISVPEGATITSATVKLHIRMTGDIVDNDVILFNQSIITDQGLSTKVIALHDVLGFPPQAGATYDLIWNLAKTPLRNAASPIVTGQPDQVVSLLPMLVSDKHLDVLLADGTMVDYSELSVTYTSVSAALGDLNNDGAVDRADVNILLLGLNTLASGPGDPRDLDRDGRITALDVRKLVANCSHALCN
;
A
#
# COMPACT_ATOMS: atom_id res chain seq x y z
N MET A 1 68.39 56.37 11.12
CA MET A 1 67.14 56.25 10.33
C MET A 1 66.28 55.18 11.00
N ASN A 2 65.18 55.63 11.63
CA ASN A 2 63.92 54.97 12.07
C ASN A 2 63.98 53.60 12.77
N ILE A 3 63.70 53.49 14.09
CA ILE A 3 62.40 53.49 14.84
C ILE A 3 61.44 52.35 14.44
N PHE A 4 61.14 51.42 15.37
CA PHE A 4 59.80 51.15 15.98
C PHE A 4 59.67 49.74 16.60
N LEU A 5 59.07 49.69 17.81
CA LEU A 5 58.47 48.51 18.45
C LEU A 5 57.48 47.79 17.50
N ARG A 6 57.32 46.47 17.66
CA ARG A 6 55.99 45.83 17.74
C ARG A 6 56.01 44.37 18.21
N THR A 7 55.06 44.11 19.09
CA THR A 7 54.51 42.86 19.62
C THR A 7 54.27 41.81 18.53
N ILE A 8 54.77 40.59 18.72
CA ILE A 8 54.46 39.44 17.86
C ILE A 8 53.25 38.71 18.44
N ALA A 9 52.09 38.89 17.80
CA ALA A 9 50.94 38.02 17.94
C ALA A 9 51.15 36.81 17.03
N LEU A 10 51.20 35.60 17.62
CA LEU A 10 51.22 34.36 16.86
C LEU A 10 49.77 34.00 16.50
N ALA A 11 49.36 34.32 15.27
CA ALA A 11 48.09 33.88 14.72
C ALA A 11 48.20 32.39 14.35
N ALA A 12 47.48 31.54 15.07
CA ALA A 12 47.29 30.15 14.71
C ALA A 12 46.43 30.08 13.43
N THR A 13 47.05 29.70 12.32
CA THR A 13 46.35 29.40 11.08
C THR A 13 45.69 28.03 11.23
N ILE A 14 44.40 28.03 11.58
CA ILE A 14 43.56 26.83 11.52
C ILE A 14 43.32 26.54 10.04
N LEU A 15 44.07 25.58 9.48
CA LEU A 15 43.66 24.86 8.29
C LEU A 15 42.39 24.07 8.67
N LEU A 16 41.21 24.64 8.41
CA LEU A 16 40.01 23.82 8.27
C LEU A 16 40.25 22.93 7.03
N MET A 17 40.68 21.69 7.25
CA MET A 17 40.32 20.63 6.33
C MET A 17 38.80 20.55 6.39
N ALA A 18 38.14 21.09 5.38
CA ALA A 18 36.75 20.77 5.11
C ALA A 18 36.70 19.24 4.98
N ALA A 19 36.21 18.58 6.04
CA ALA A 19 35.72 17.22 5.91
C ALA A 19 34.73 17.27 4.75
N GLN A 20 35.02 16.51 3.69
CA GLN A 20 34.04 16.30 2.63
C GLN A 20 32.74 15.92 3.33
N SER A 21 31.73 16.77 3.17
CA SER A 21 30.37 16.46 3.58
C SER A 21 30.08 15.05 3.11
N ALA A 22 29.81 14.14 4.06
CA ALA A 22 29.31 12.82 3.73
C ALA A 22 28.08 13.04 2.85
N ASP A 23 28.22 12.79 1.55
CA ASP A 23 27.09 12.79 0.63
C ASP A 23 26.07 11.86 1.25
N ALA A 24 24.93 12.41 1.68
CA ALA A 24 23.83 11.60 2.16
C ALA A 24 23.53 10.56 1.09
N ALA A 25 23.58 9.27 1.46
CA ALA A 25 23.24 8.17 0.56
C ALA A 25 21.96 8.53 -0.21
N ARG A 26 22.10 8.65 -1.53
CA ARG A 26 20.98 8.90 -2.40
C ARG A 26 20.08 7.67 -2.30
N PRO A 27 18.82 7.79 -1.88
CA PRO A 27 17.92 6.65 -1.91
C PRO A 27 17.73 6.23 -3.36
N ARG A 28 18.38 5.12 -3.74
CA ARG A 28 18.06 4.40 -4.96
C ARG A 28 16.77 3.63 -4.70
N SER A 29 15.67 4.20 -5.16
CA SER A 29 14.52 3.41 -5.57
C SER A 29 14.82 2.82 -6.96
N GLU A 30 15.89 2.03 -7.07
CA GLU A 30 15.97 1.09 -8.19
C GLU A 30 14.96 0.00 -7.89
N LEU A 31 13.70 0.27 -8.23
CA LEU A 31 12.74 -0.81 -8.49
C LEU A 31 13.44 -1.69 -9.52
N LEU A 32 13.87 -2.88 -9.10
CA LEU A 32 14.30 -3.88 -10.04
C LEU A 32 13.09 -4.43 -10.80
N SER A 33 11.86 -4.13 -10.39
CA SER A 33 10.64 -4.62 -11.04
C SER A 33 10.47 -4.13 -12.49
N GLY A 34 10.08 -5.06 -13.37
CA GLY A 34 9.58 -4.74 -14.70
C GLY A 34 10.53 -5.05 -15.84
N ALA A 35 9.95 -5.61 -16.89
CA ALA A 35 10.59 -6.08 -18.12
C ALA A 35 11.48 -5.08 -18.87
N GLY A 36 11.39 -3.78 -18.54
CA GLY A 36 12.22 -2.71 -19.11
C GLY A 36 13.43 -2.29 -18.27
N ARG A 37 13.69 -2.89 -17.10
CA ARG A 37 14.67 -2.38 -16.12
C ARG A 37 15.96 -3.20 -16.02
N GLY A 38 16.40 -3.79 -17.13
CA GLY A 38 17.63 -4.59 -17.19
C GLY A 38 17.43 -6.09 -16.95
N TRP A 39 16.17 -6.54 -16.81
CA TRP A 39 15.84 -7.96 -16.83
C TRP A 39 16.02 -8.55 -18.21
N LEU A 40 16.76 -9.65 -18.26
CA LEU A 40 16.87 -10.52 -19.41
C LEU A 40 16.04 -11.77 -19.17
N VAL A 41 15.58 -12.41 -20.24
CA VAL A 41 14.82 -13.64 -20.22
C VAL A 41 15.35 -14.62 -21.27
N SER A 42 15.35 -15.91 -20.94
CA SER A 42 15.84 -17.00 -21.77
C SER A 42 14.92 -18.22 -21.64
N PRO A 43 14.73 -19.02 -22.71
CA PRO A 43 13.97 -20.27 -22.65
C PRO A 43 14.66 -21.37 -21.85
N ASN A 44 16.00 -21.34 -21.76
CA ASN A 44 16.79 -22.45 -21.20
C ASN A 44 17.80 -22.01 -20.13
N GLY A 45 17.93 -20.70 -19.88
CA GLY A 45 18.85 -20.13 -18.89
C GLY A 45 20.33 -20.17 -19.30
N VAL A 46 20.62 -20.63 -20.53
CA VAL A 46 21.98 -20.80 -21.06
C VAL A 46 22.26 -19.77 -22.16
N ASP A 47 21.39 -19.69 -23.17
CA ASP A 47 21.55 -18.80 -24.32
C ASP A 47 20.23 -18.08 -24.68
N GLY A 48 20.24 -17.29 -25.76
CA GLY A 48 19.03 -16.62 -26.25
C GLY A 48 18.46 -15.54 -25.32
N TRP A 49 19.30 -14.94 -24.47
CA TRP A 49 18.89 -13.87 -23.57
C TRP A 49 18.41 -12.64 -24.34
N ILE A 50 17.14 -12.27 -24.14
CA ILE A 50 16.51 -11.06 -24.67
C ILE A 50 15.95 -10.24 -23.51
N PRO A 51 15.61 -8.96 -23.68
CA PRO A 51 14.87 -8.22 -22.66
C PRO A 51 13.58 -8.95 -22.27
N ALA A 52 13.26 -9.00 -20.98
CA ALA A 52 11.99 -9.56 -20.51
C ALA A 52 10.79 -8.79 -21.06
N TYR A 53 9.60 -9.40 -21.06
CA TYR A 53 8.35 -8.75 -21.51
C TYR A 53 7.44 -8.37 -20.34
N GLY A 54 6.70 -7.26 -20.51
CA GLY A 54 5.72 -6.73 -19.57
C GLY A 54 4.90 -5.59 -20.21
N PRO A 55 3.66 -5.33 -19.76
CA PRO A 55 2.90 -6.14 -18.81
C PRO A 55 2.48 -7.50 -19.40
N TYR A 56 2.11 -8.45 -18.54
CA TYR A 56 1.60 -9.76 -18.95
C TYR A 56 0.20 -9.63 -19.59
N PRO A 57 -0.09 -10.32 -20.72
CA PRO A 57 -1.32 -10.07 -21.50
C PRO A 57 -2.61 -10.69 -20.94
N ASN A 58 -2.57 -11.52 -19.88
CA ASN A 58 -3.76 -12.18 -19.32
C ASN A 58 -3.93 -11.94 -17.81
N PRO A 59 -4.85 -11.04 -17.38
CA PRO A 59 -4.96 -10.59 -15.99
C PRO A 59 -5.74 -11.50 -15.03
N VAL A 60 -6.37 -12.56 -15.52
CA VAL A 60 -7.41 -13.29 -14.77
C VAL A 60 -6.85 -14.21 -13.65
N THR A 61 -5.56 -14.57 -13.71
CA THR A 61 -4.88 -15.41 -12.70
C THR A 61 -3.82 -14.67 -11.90
N MET A 62 -3.79 -13.34 -11.99
CA MET A 62 -2.74 -12.52 -11.39
C MET A 62 -2.88 -12.41 -9.86
N PRO A 63 -1.77 -12.40 -9.10
CA PRO A 63 -1.73 -11.78 -7.79
C PRO A 63 -2.14 -10.33 -7.99
N ASN A 64 -3.02 -9.83 -7.13
CA ASN A 64 -3.39 -8.44 -7.15
C ASN A 64 -2.10 -7.56 -7.12
N PRO A 65 -1.83 -6.64 -8.07
CA PRO A 65 -0.64 -5.77 -8.04
C PRO A 65 -0.60 -4.80 -6.84
N PHE A 66 -1.53 -4.95 -5.89
CA PHE A 66 -1.64 -4.24 -4.62
C PHE A 66 -1.16 -5.08 -3.40
N LEU A 67 -0.42 -6.17 -3.60
CA LEU A 67 -0.09 -7.17 -2.57
C LEU A 67 1.01 -6.75 -1.58
N ASN A 68 0.67 -5.83 -0.69
CA ASN A 68 0.77 -6.01 0.77
C ASN A 68 0.04 -4.84 1.45
N GLU A 69 -0.12 -4.90 2.77
CA GLU A 69 -0.69 -3.82 3.59
C GLU A 69 0.02 -2.46 3.41
N PHE A 70 1.15 -2.41 2.69
CA PHE A 70 1.96 -1.23 2.41
C PHE A 70 1.75 -0.64 1.00
N GLY A 71 0.89 -1.22 0.16
CA GLY A 71 0.51 -0.64 -1.14
C GLY A 71 1.64 -0.59 -2.18
N ILE A 72 2.59 -1.53 -2.13
CA ILE A 72 3.73 -1.58 -3.05
C ILE A 72 3.31 -2.22 -4.39
N HIS A 73 3.75 -1.62 -5.52
CA HIS A 73 3.44 -2.05 -6.88
C HIS A 73 4.68 -2.62 -7.61
N ALA A 74 4.50 -3.73 -8.33
CA ALA A 74 5.50 -4.25 -9.26
C ALA A 74 4.91 -4.61 -10.63
N ASP A 75 5.74 -4.48 -11.67
CA ASP A 75 5.42 -4.91 -13.03
C ASP A 75 5.69 -6.41 -13.22
N LEU A 76 4.67 -7.16 -13.65
CA LEU A 76 4.79 -8.58 -13.97
C LEU A 76 5.73 -8.83 -15.15
N MET A 77 6.53 -9.90 -15.03
CA MET A 77 7.49 -10.34 -16.05
C MET A 77 7.11 -11.69 -16.64
N TRP A 78 7.33 -11.86 -17.94
CA TRP A 78 7.01 -13.10 -18.65
C TRP A 78 7.89 -13.31 -19.90
N TYR A 79 7.80 -14.50 -20.51
CA TYR A 79 8.59 -14.90 -21.69
C TYR A 79 7.74 -15.41 -22.86
N TRP A 80 8.07 -14.98 -24.08
CA TRP A 80 7.51 -15.50 -25.34
C TRP A 80 8.55 -15.59 -26.46
N PRO A 81 8.79 -16.79 -27.02
CA PRO A 81 9.77 -16.98 -28.10
C PRO A 81 9.23 -16.69 -29.51
N GLY A 82 7.92 -16.51 -29.69
CA GLY A 82 7.27 -16.46 -31.01
C GLY A 82 7.19 -15.04 -31.61
N PRO A 83 7.09 -14.91 -32.96
CA PRO A 83 6.74 -13.62 -33.57
C PRO A 83 5.29 -13.25 -33.24
N GLY A 84 5.07 -12.03 -32.71
CA GLY A 84 3.75 -11.48 -32.39
C GLY A 84 3.36 -11.53 -30.91
N ALA A 85 2.17 -11.02 -30.58
CA ALA A 85 1.60 -11.17 -29.23
C ALA A 85 1.09 -12.60 -29.05
N PRO A 86 1.41 -13.28 -27.93
CA PRO A 86 0.95 -14.64 -27.67
C PRO A 86 -0.57 -14.69 -27.56
N ALA A 87 -1.15 -15.82 -27.94
CA ALA A 87 -2.49 -16.17 -27.48
C ALA A 87 -2.41 -16.62 -26.00
N ALA A 88 -3.55 -16.57 -25.29
CA ALA A 88 -3.66 -17.23 -23.99
C ALA A 88 -3.33 -18.72 -24.16
N GLY A 89 -2.25 -19.20 -23.52
CA GLY A 89 -1.89 -20.62 -23.48
C GLY A 89 -0.80 -21.01 -24.47
N SER A 90 0.25 -20.22 -24.61
CA SER A 90 1.40 -20.61 -25.45
C SER A 90 2.82 -20.47 -24.84
N PRO A 91 3.11 -19.84 -23.67
CA PRO A 91 4.49 -19.76 -23.18
C PRO A 91 5.13 -21.14 -22.94
N PRO A 92 6.47 -21.22 -22.98
CA PRO A 92 7.17 -22.47 -22.69
C PRO A 92 7.04 -22.83 -21.21
N SER A 93 6.99 -24.13 -20.89
CA SER A 93 6.86 -24.70 -19.54
C SER A 93 7.95 -24.31 -18.53
N THR A 94 9.01 -23.63 -18.98
CA THR A 94 10.03 -23.03 -18.10
C THR A 94 10.58 -21.77 -18.75
N ALA A 95 10.73 -20.72 -17.95
CA ALA A 95 11.39 -19.48 -18.34
C ALA A 95 12.44 -19.10 -17.31
N TYR A 96 13.53 -18.50 -17.77
CA TYR A 96 14.64 -18.07 -16.95
C TYR A 96 14.79 -16.57 -17.06
N PHE A 97 14.82 -15.87 -15.94
CA PHE A 97 15.02 -14.44 -15.87
C PHE A 97 16.36 -14.14 -15.20
N ARG A 98 17.06 -13.11 -15.65
CA ARG A 98 18.34 -12.67 -15.08
C ARG A 98 18.36 -11.17 -14.94
N HIS A 99 18.82 -10.70 -13.78
CA HIS A 99 19.16 -9.31 -13.56
C HIS A 99 20.57 -9.20 -13.00
N GLN A 100 21.34 -8.25 -13.52
CA GLN A 100 22.66 -7.92 -13.00
C GLN A 100 22.64 -6.48 -12.52
N PHE A 101 23.11 -6.27 -11.29
CA PHE A 101 23.20 -4.95 -10.71
C PHE A 101 24.47 -4.83 -9.86
N HIS A 102 24.86 -3.59 -9.61
CA HIS A 102 26.05 -3.26 -8.87
C HIS A 102 25.66 -2.59 -7.56
N LEU A 103 26.06 -3.19 -6.44
CA LEU A 103 25.73 -2.73 -5.10
C LEU A 103 26.93 -2.04 -4.47
N GLU A 104 26.85 -0.73 -4.23
CA GLU A 104 27.89 0.01 -3.53
C GLU A 104 27.53 0.19 -2.06
N LEU A 105 28.52 0.58 -1.25
CA LEU A 105 28.25 1.09 0.09
C LEU A 105 27.45 2.38 -0.01
N GLU A 106 26.41 2.46 0.78
CA GLU A 106 25.62 3.67 1.00
C GLU A 106 25.86 4.13 2.44
N ASN A 107 26.44 5.33 2.60
CA ASN A 107 26.88 5.85 3.91
C ASN A 107 27.80 4.88 4.69
N GLY A 108 28.63 4.11 3.98
CA GLY A 108 29.54 3.14 4.62
C GLY A 108 28.86 1.86 5.10
N MET A 109 27.58 1.65 4.81
CA MET A 109 26.84 0.41 5.09
C MET A 109 26.36 -0.25 3.80
N LYS A 110 26.21 -1.58 3.84
CA LYS A 110 25.63 -2.34 2.73
C LYS A 110 24.11 -2.19 2.78
N PRO A 111 23.43 -1.80 1.67
CA PRO A 111 21.98 -1.72 1.61
C PRO A 111 21.30 -3.07 1.92
N GLN A 112 20.18 -3.09 2.65
CA GLN A 112 19.32 -4.28 2.72
C GLN A 112 18.41 -4.31 1.49
N ILE A 113 18.07 -5.49 1.00
CA ILE A 113 17.19 -5.65 -0.15
C ILE A 113 16.22 -6.78 0.14
N VAL A 114 14.92 -6.50 0.10
CA VAL A 114 13.81 -7.44 0.28
C VAL A 114 13.10 -7.61 -1.05
N ALA A 115 12.90 -8.85 -1.51
CA ALA A 115 12.10 -9.15 -2.68
C ALA A 115 10.66 -9.52 -2.30
N LEU A 116 9.67 -8.98 -3.00
CA LEU A 116 8.31 -9.54 -3.02
C LEU A 116 8.21 -10.48 -4.21
N MET A 117 7.77 -11.73 -3.98
CA MET A 117 7.86 -12.78 -4.99
C MET A 117 6.55 -13.57 -5.11
N ALA A 118 6.07 -13.78 -6.35
CA ALA A 118 5.04 -14.76 -6.68
C ALA A 118 5.27 -15.33 -8.09
N ALA A 119 4.76 -16.54 -8.36
CA ALA A 119 4.82 -17.15 -9.69
C ALA A 119 3.63 -18.08 -9.94
N ASP A 120 3.39 -18.39 -11.21
CA ASP A 120 2.46 -19.42 -11.65
C ASP A 120 3.25 -20.41 -12.52
N GLU A 121 3.55 -21.63 -12.07
CA GLU A 121 3.14 -22.29 -10.80
C GLU A 121 4.25 -22.28 -9.74
N GLU A 122 5.51 -22.34 -10.15
CA GLU A 122 6.66 -22.42 -9.25
C GLU A 122 7.77 -21.48 -9.70
N MET A 123 8.57 -20.98 -8.75
CA MET A 123 9.84 -20.34 -9.08
C MET A 123 10.94 -20.65 -8.08
N THR A 124 12.18 -20.55 -8.55
CA THR A 124 13.38 -20.60 -7.73
C THR A 124 14.22 -19.35 -7.98
N LEU A 125 14.54 -18.64 -6.91
CA LEU A 125 15.44 -17.51 -6.88
C LEU A 125 16.85 -17.97 -6.53
N THR A 126 17.81 -17.56 -7.35
CA THR A 126 19.24 -17.81 -7.17
C THR A 126 19.95 -16.47 -7.12
N ILE A 127 20.83 -16.28 -6.15
CA ILE A 127 21.62 -15.05 -5.99
C ILE A 127 23.09 -15.44 -6.07
N ASN A 128 23.82 -14.81 -6.99
CA ASN A 128 25.26 -15.05 -7.21
C ASN A 128 25.59 -16.55 -7.40
N GLY A 129 24.72 -17.28 -8.10
CA GLY A 129 24.87 -18.72 -8.36
C GLY A 129 24.47 -19.66 -7.22
N THR A 130 23.98 -19.12 -6.09
CA THR A 130 23.51 -19.91 -4.94
C THR A 130 21.99 -19.87 -4.86
N PRO A 131 21.29 -21.03 -4.85
CA PRO A 131 19.85 -21.06 -4.60
C PRO A 131 19.53 -20.39 -3.27
N PHE A 132 18.55 -19.49 -3.28
CA PHE A 132 18.26 -18.64 -2.14
C PHE A 132 16.83 -18.82 -1.61
N ALA A 133 15.83 -18.76 -2.49
CA ALA A 133 14.43 -18.92 -2.12
C ALA A 133 13.66 -19.66 -3.22
N SER A 134 12.51 -20.23 -2.86
CA SER A 134 11.59 -20.86 -3.78
C SER A 134 10.16 -20.48 -3.44
N TYR A 135 9.30 -20.53 -4.44
CA TYR A 135 7.87 -20.28 -4.30
C TYR A 135 7.11 -21.34 -5.08
N ARG A 136 5.99 -21.79 -4.51
CA ARG A 136 5.04 -22.68 -5.17
C ARG A 136 3.65 -22.12 -4.92
N ARG A 137 2.92 -21.83 -5.98
CA ARG A 137 1.60 -21.20 -5.94
C ARG A 137 0.67 -21.95 -4.99
N VAL A 138 0.59 -23.28 -5.12
CA VAL A 138 -0.26 -24.13 -4.28
C VAL A 138 -0.04 -23.98 -2.76
N ASP A 139 1.15 -23.58 -2.34
CA ASP A 139 1.50 -23.38 -0.94
C ASP A 139 1.14 -21.95 -0.46
N HIS A 140 0.81 -21.05 -1.39
CA HIS A 140 0.55 -19.62 -1.19
C HIS A 140 -0.71 -19.16 -1.94
N MET A 141 -1.78 -19.96 -1.85
CA MET A 141 -3.07 -19.65 -2.44
C MET A 141 -3.98 -18.99 -1.41
N MET A 142 -4.49 -17.81 -1.74
CA MET A 142 -5.53 -17.15 -0.96
C MET A 142 -6.87 -17.88 -1.15
N PRO A 143 -7.82 -17.78 -0.18
CA PRO A 143 -9.12 -18.43 -0.26
C PRO A 143 -9.93 -18.09 -1.52
N ASN A 144 -9.69 -16.92 -2.11
CA ASN A 144 -10.34 -16.44 -3.32
C ASN A 144 -9.74 -17.01 -4.63
N GLY A 145 -8.80 -17.95 -4.55
CA GLY A 145 -8.20 -18.56 -5.73
C GLY A 145 -7.01 -17.79 -6.32
N GLN A 146 -6.58 -16.69 -5.71
CA GLN A 146 -5.45 -15.89 -6.19
C GLN A 146 -4.13 -16.27 -5.48
N PRO A 147 -2.98 -16.14 -6.16
CA PRO A 147 -1.67 -16.31 -5.52
C PRO A 147 -1.37 -15.15 -4.56
N GLU A 148 -0.88 -15.47 -3.37
CA GLU A 148 -0.28 -14.52 -2.42
C GLU A 148 1.19 -14.27 -2.77
N ALA A 149 1.67 -13.03 -2.63
CA ALA A 149 3.08 -12.69 -2.78
C ALA A 149 3.84 -12.85 -1.45
N VAL A 150 5.05 -13.41 -1.51
CA VAL A 150 5.89 -13.66 -0.33
C VAL A 150 7.05 -12.69 -0.29
N ALA A 151 7.30 -12.09 0.88
CA ALA A 151 8.46 -11.24 1.12
C ALA A 151 9.70 -12.07 1.49
N VAL A 152 10.85 -11.76 0.90
CA VAL A 152 12.11 -12.49 1.04
C VAL A 152 13.25 -11.49 1.24
N ASP A 153 13.88 -11.48 2.42
CA ASP A 153 15.08 -10.67 2.65
C ASP A 153 16.30 -11.28 1.93
N MET A 154 16.76 -10.63 0.85
CA MET A 154 17.89 -11.05 0.03
C MET A 154 19.24 -10.56 0.54
N THR A 155 19.24 -9.64 1.50
CA THR A 155 20.46 -9.00 2.02
C THR A 155 21.57 -9.99 2.37
N PRO A 156 21.29 -11.13 3.04
CA PRO A 156 22.34 -12.07 3.39
C PRO A 156 23.10 -12.67 2.20
N ALA A 157 22.45 -12.79 1.04
CA ALA A 157 23.03 -13.41 -0.16
C ALA A 157 23.71 -12.43 -1.12
N LEU A 158 23.50 -11.12 -0.92
CA LEU A 158 24.12 -10.08 -1.72
C LEU A 158 25.55 -9.80 -1.27
N ARG A 159 26.35 -9.18 -2.13
CA ARG A 159 27.69 -8.67 -1.81
C ARG A 159 27.86 -7.25 -2.33
N LEU A 160 28.83 -6.53 -1.80
CA LEU A 160 29.25 -5.28 -2.44
C LEU A 160 29.86 -5.59 -3.81
N GLY A 161 29.71 -4.65 -4.74
CA GLY A 161 30.05 -4.81 -6.14
C GLY A 161 28.97 -5.55 -6.94
N ASN A 162 29.40 -6.31 -7.95
CA ASN A 162 28.47 -6.96 -8.89
C ASN A 162 27.71 -8.12 -8.24
N ASN A 163 26.39 -8.07 -8.37
CA ASN A 163 25.47 -9.14 -8.03
C ASN A 163 24.71 -9.60 -9.27
N GLN A 164 24.31 -10.87 -9.24
CA GLN A 164 23.41 -11.44 -10.23
C GLN A 164 22.24 -12.12 -9.51
N ILE A 165 21.04 -11.81 -9.96
CA ILE A 165 19.81 -12.52 -9.60
C ILE A 165 19.40 -13.36 -10.81
N ASP A 166 19.14 -14.64 -10.58
CA ASP A 166 18.53 -15.53 -11.56
C ASP A 166 17.22 -16.08 -10.99
N ILE A 167 16.16 -16.07 -11.80
CA ILE A 167 14.88 -16.69 -11.48
C ILE A 167 14.62 -17.79 -12.50
N ARG A 168 14.35 -19.00 -12.03
CA ARG A 168 13.77 -20.06 -12.86
C ARG A 168 12.30 -20.16 -12.51
N ALA A 169 11.41 -19.87 -13.46
CA ALA A 169 9.97 -20.01 -13.31
C ALA A 169 9.48 -21.23 -14.11
N THR A 170 8.73 -22.11 -13.47
CA THR A 170 8.23 -23.35 -14.06
C THR A 170 6.71 -23.38 -13.94
N ASP A 171 6.03 -23.73 -15.02
CA ASP A 171 4.62 -24.06 -15.01
C ASP A 171 4.46 -25.53 -15.41
N ASN A 172 3.55 -26.20 -14.73
CA ASN A 172 3.11 -27.55 -15.08
C ASN A 172 1.89 -27.53 -16.04
N GLY A 173 1.44 -26.34 -16.45
CA GLY A 173 0.36 -26.04 -17.38
C GLY A 173 0.79 -25.25 -18.63
N VAL A 174 0.03 -24.21 -19.00
CA VAL A 174 0.14 -23.47 -20.27
C VAL A 174 0.50 -21.98 -20.09
N TYR A 175 0.93 -21.52 -18.92
CA TYR A 175 1.05 -20.11 -18.54
C TYR A 175 2.24 -19.79 -17.63
N HIS A 176 2.98 -18.72 -17.90
CA HIS A 176 4.12 -18.30 -17.08
C HIS A 176 4.04 -16.82 -16.76
N TRP A 177 4.04 -16.47 -15.48
CA TRP A 177 4.38 -15.12 -15.03
C TRP A 177 5.16 -15.18 -13.73
N VAL A 178 5.98 -14.15 -13.51
CA VAL A 178 6.73 -13.92 -12.28
C VAL A 178 6.48 -12.51 -11.81
N PHE A 179 6.19 -12.37 -10.53
CA PHE A 179 6.22 -11.13 -9.78
C PHE A 179 7.52 -11.08 -8.98
N PHE A 180 8.32 -10.05 -9.20
CA PHE A 180 9.55 -9.81 -8.44
C PHE A 180 9.79 -8.30 -8.31
N ASP A 181 9.77 -7.79 -7.09
CA ASP A 181 10.18 -6.43 -6.78
C ASP A 181 11.14 -6.40 -5.61
N SER A 182 12.24 -5.68 -5.78
CA SER A 182 13.25 -5.55 -4.73
C SER A 182 13.15 -4.17 -4.08
N TYR A 183 12.86 -4.15 -2.80
CA TYR A 183 12.78 -2.96 -1.98
C TYR A 183 13.97 -2.87 -1.02
N ASN A 184 14.58 -1.70 -0.90
CA ASN A 184 15.63 -1.46 0.09
C ASN A 184 14.98 -1.09 1.43
N ILE A 185 14.91 -2.05 2.35
CA ILE A 185 14.44 -1.86 3.72
C ILE A 185 15.72 -1.79 4.58
N PHE A 186 15.69 -1.23 5.78
CA PHE A 186 16.75 -1.49 6.76
C PHE A 186 16.15 -2.28 7.96
N HIS A 187 16.92 -3.25 8.48
CA HIS A 187 16.55 -4.46 9.25
C HIS A 187 15.92 -4.14 10.64
N SER A 188 14.95 -4.86 11.26
CA SER A 188 14.93 -6.30 11.59
C SER A 188 13.54 -6.91 11.84
N THR A 189 13.46 -8.23 11.71
CA THR A 189 12.28 -9.11 11.72
C THR A 189 11.95 -9.77 13.07
N ASP A 190 12.43 -9.26 14.21
CA ASP A 190 12.05 -9.77 15.54
C ASP A 190 11.34 -8.69 16.36
N ALA A 191 10.18 -8.26 15.85
CA ALA A 191 9.11 -7.73 16.67
C ALA A 191 7.86 -7.71 15.80
N LEU A 192 6.77 -8.29 16.31
CA LEU A 192 5.47 -7.65 16.12
C LEU A 192 5.64 -6.25 16.72
N VAL A 193 6.14 -5.30 15.92
CA VAL A 193 6.30 -3.92 16.36
C VAL A 193 4.88 -3.45 16.67
N PRO A 194 4.64 -2.88 17.87
CA PRO A 194 3.35 -2.30 18.19
C PRO A 194 2.95 -1.39 17.04
N ARG A 195 1.73 -1.55 16.50
CA ARG A 195 1.16 -0.51 15.65
C ARG A 195 1.36 0.82 16.40
N ALA A 196 1.80 1.84 15.68
CA ALA A 196 1.66 3.25 16.06
C ALA A 196 0.44 3.41 16.97
N PRO A 197 0.50 4.17 18.09
CA PRO A 197 -0.64 4.34 18.99
C PRO A 197 -1.85 4.85 18.20
N ALA A 198 -2.66 3.89 17.76
CA ALA A 198 -3.77 4.11 16.88
C ALA A 198 -5.01 4.07 17.75
N GLN A 199 -5.85 5.09 17.61
CA GLN A 199 -7.20 4.95 18.10
C GLN A 199 -7.89 3.92 17.20
N ILE A 200 -8.31 2.80 17.81
CA ILE A 200 -9.04 1.75 17.14
C ILE A 200 -10.51 1.87 17.56
N SER A 201 -11.41 1.88 16.58
CA SER A 201 -12.85 1.74 16.76
C SER A 201 -13.29 0.49 16.01
N LEU A 202 -13.66 -0.55 16.75
CA LEU A 202 -14.22 -1.79 16.20
C LEU A 202 -15.74 -1.79 16.43
N ILE A 203 -16.49 -2.11 15.37
CA ILE A 203 -17.93 -2.33 15.37
C ILE A 203 -18.16 -3.69 14.69
N GLY A 204 -18.96 -4.57 15.29
CA GLY A 204 -18.99 -6.01 15.01
C GLY A 204 -17.98 -6.80 15.86
N ASP A 205 -17.86 -8.10 15.66
CA ASP A 205 -17.07 -8.98 16.53
C ASP A 205 -16.13 -9.98 15.81
N LYS A 206 -16.13 -9.98 14.47
CA LYS A 206 -15.22 -10.79 13.63
C LYS A 206 -15.49 -12.28 13.72
N ASP A 207 -16.76 -12.66 13.82
CA ASP A 207 -17.13 -14.06 14.02
C ASP A 207 -17.48 -14.80 12.72
N ASP A 208 -17.20 -14.22 11.53
CA ASP A 208 -17.53 -14.79 10.22
C ASP A 208 -19.04 -14.88 9.97
N PHE A 209 -19.73 -13.77 10.22
CA PHE A 209 -21.13 -13.55 9.85
C PHE A 209 -22.15 -14.34 10.67
N HIS A 210 -21.93 -14.59 11.97
CA HIS A 210 -22.95 -15.25 12.79
C HIS A 210 -23.96 -14.23 13.31
N PRO A 211 -25.26 -14.37 12.96
CA PRO A 211 -26.27 -13.40 13.35
C PRO A 211 -26.81 -13.62 14.77
N ASP A 212 -27.64 -12.67 15.18
CA ASP A 212 -28.49 -12.63 16.37
C ASP A 212 -27.71 -12.41 17.68
N ASP A 213 -26.66 -11.61 17.56
CA ASP A 213 -25.67 -11.32 18.57
C ASP A 213 -25.74 -9.82 18.98
N MET A 214 -25.15 -9.45 20.12
CA MET A 214 -25.18 -8.06 20.60
C MET A 214 -24.27 -7.13 19.79
N ALA A 215 -23.24 -7.67 19.15
CA ALA A 215 -22.29 -6.98 18.30
C ALA A 215 -22.90 -6.59 16.95
N ASP A 216 -23.97 -7.27 16.51
CA ASP A 216 -24.66 -6.98 15.24
C ASP A 216 -25.28 -5.59 15.24
N THR A 217 -25.73 -5.13 16.42
CA THR A 217 -26.40 -3.84 16.57
C THR A 217 -25.39 -2.70 16.51
N THR A 218 -25.42 -1.92 15.43
CA THR A 218 -24.44 -0.85 15.20
C THR A 218 -24.85 0.49 15.79
N PRO A 219 -23.88 1.30 16.28
CA PRO A 219 -24.10 2.72 16.48
C PRO A 219 -24.31 3.39 15.12
N LYS A 220 -25.28 4.31 15.03
CA LYS A 220 -25.63 5.04 13.81
C LYS A 220 -25.81 6.52 14.12
N SER A 221 -25.13 7.38 13.36
CA SER A 221 -25.35 8.83 13.40
C SER A 221 -26.72 9.17 12.81
N GLN A 222 -27.22 10.38 13.06
CA GLN A 222 -28.44 10.85 12.41
C GLN A 222 -28.29 10.85 10.88
N HIS A 223 -27.09 11.12 10.37
CA HIS A 223 -26.83 11.13 8.94
C HIS A 223 -26.94 9.72 8.32
N VAL A 224 -26.43 8.68 8.97
CA VAL A 224 -26.63 7.29 8.54
C VAL A 224 -28.12 6.94 8.50
N LEU A 225 -28.87 7.30 9.55
CA LEU A 225 -30.32 7.06 9.61
C LEU A 225 -31.07 7.78 8.47
N ASP A 226 -30.73 9.04 8.20
CA ASP A 226 -31.31 9.83 7.11
C ASP A 226 -30.98 9.26 5.72
N LEU A 227 -29.78 8.70 5.54
CA LEU A 227 -29.40 8.03 4.30
C LEU A 227 -30.18 6.72 4.11
N GLN A 228 -30.30 5.91 5.17
CA GLN A 228 -31.04 4.65 5.15
C GLN A 228 -32.53 4.87 4.84
N GLU A 229 -33.14 5.92 5.39
CA GLU A 229 -34.54 6.28 5.11
C GLU A 229 -34.77 6.62 3.62
N LYS A 230 -33.75 7.15 2.92
CA LYS A 230 -33.86 7.60 1.52
C LYS A 230 -33.46 6.55 0.48
N LEU A 231 -32.63 5.55 0.81
CA LEU A 231 -32.04 4.62 -0.15
C LEU A 231 -32.99 3.58 -0.74
N SER A 232 -33.92 3.03 0.05
CA SER A 232 -34.69 1.85 -0.37
C SER A 232 -36.04 1.78 0.34
N PRO A 233 -37.07 1.19 -0.29
CA PRO A 233 -38.32 0.86 0.41
C PRO A 233 -38.15 -0.27 1.44
N MET A 234 -37.05 -1.04 1.40
CA MET A 234 -36.82 -2.09 2.38
C MET A 234 -36.08 -1.55 3.61
N PRO A 235 -36.47 -1.96 4.83
CA PRO A 235 -35.78 -1.54 6.04
C PRO A 235 -34.29 -1.88 5.99
N ALA A 236 -33.46 -0.97 6.51
CA ALA A 236 -32.07 -1.28 6.78
C ALA A 236 -31.95 -2.47 7.74
N ILE A 237 -30.82 -3.17 7.66
CA ILE A 237 -30.49 -4.30 8.52
C ILE A 237 -29.23 -3.98 9.33
N ASP A 238 -29.02 -4.78 10.36
CA ASP A 238 -27.84 -4.75 11.20
C ASP A 238 -26.71 -5.62 10.58
N LEU A 239 -25.58 -5.76 11.28
CA LEU A 239 -24.49 -6.63 10.80
C LEU A 239 -24.96 -8.09 10.76
N ASP A 240 -24.18 -8.92 10.08
CA ASP A 240 -24.35 -10.38 10.07
C ASP A 240 -25.67 -10.87 9.48
N GLN A 241 -26.42 -9.96 8.86
CA GLN A 241 -27.65 -10.26 8.15
C GLN A 241 -27.44 -10.15 6.63
N PRO A 242 -27.91 -11.16 5.86
CA PRO A 242 -27.78 -11.12 4.41
C PRO A 242 -28.61 -9.97 3.82
N ALA A 243 -27.94 -9.02 3.18
CA ALA A 243 -28.57 -7.87 2.55
C ALA A 243 -29.14 -8.24 1.18
N ALA A 244 -30.44 -8.01 0.97
CA ALA A 244 -31.09 -8.15 -0.34
C ALA A 244 -31.73 -6.82 -0.75
N ASN A 245 -31.00 -5.97 -1.48
CA ASN A 245 -31.37 -4.57 -1.76
C ASN A 245 -31.67 -3.73 -0.50
N GLN A 246 -31.03 -4.11 0.60
CA GLN A 246 -31.05 -3.43 1.90
C GLN A 246 -29.68 -2.78 2.13
N SER A 247 -29.61 -1.86 3.07
CA SER A 247 -28.36 -1.21 3.46
C SER A 247 -27.95 -1.60 4.87
N VAL A 248 -26.65 -1.64 5.08
CA VAL A 248 -26.02 -1.83 6.40
C VAL A 248 -25.23 -0.56 6.71
N GLY A 249 -25.52 0.06 7.85
CA GLY A 249 -24.95 1.36 8.21
C GLY A 249 -24.40 1.37 9.63
N LEU A 250 -23.30 2.08 9.83
CA LEU A 250 -22.64 2.23 11.12
C LEU A 250 -21.87 3.56 11.20
N THR A 251 -21.56 3.99 12.42
CA THR A 251 -20.78 5.20 12.68
C THR A 251 -19.66 4.90 13.67
N HIS A 252 -18.42 5.16 13.26
CA HIS A 252 -17.26 5.17 14.15
C HIS A 252 -17.10 6.53 14.79
N ASP A 253 -17.08 6.60 16.12
CA ASP A 253 -16.67 7.80 16.86
C ASP A 253 -15.15 7.87 17.01
N ILE A 254 -14.61 9.09 16.94
CA ILE A 254 -13.17 9.34 16.98
C ILE A 254 -12.88 10.45 17.99
N SER A 255 -11.81 10.28 18.75
CA SER A 255 -11.41 11.16 19.83
C SER A 255 -9.89 11.28 19.84
N VAL A 256 -9.39 12.22 19.04
CA VAL A 256 -7.98 12.62 19.09
C VAL A 256 -7.79 13.78 20.08
N PRO A 257 -6.62 13.91 20.73
CA PRO A 257 -6.34 15.02 21.64
C PRO A 257 -6.56 16.39 20.97
N GLU A 258 -6.92 17.39 21.77
CA GLU A 258 -7.11 18.76 21.28
C GLU A 258 -5.83 19.28 20.62
N GLY A 259 -5.96 19.81 19.39
CA GLY A 259 -4.82 20.30 18.61
C GLY A 259 -3.98 19.22 17.94
N ALA A 260 -4.33 17.93 18.08
CA ALA A 260 -3.71 16.88 17.29
C ALA A 260 -4.18 16.92 15.83
N THR A 261 -3.29 16.52 14.93
CA THR A 261 -3.56 16.39 13.50
C THR A 261 -3.59 14.91 13.14
N ILE A 262 -4.69 14.44 12.53
CA ILE A 262 -4.78 13.07 12.02
C ILE A 262 -3.83 12.92 10.83
N THR A 263 -2.94 11.92 10.89
CA THR A 263 -1.90 11.68 9.88
C THR A 263 -2.23 10.48 8.99
N SER A 264 -2.91 9.47 9.53
CA SER A 264 -3.49 8.38 8.75
C SER A 264 -4.80 7.91 9.34
N ALA A 265 -5.71 7.44 8.49
CA ALA A 265 -6.87 6.68 8.91
C ALA A 265 -7.18 5.59 7.88
N THR A 266 -7.54 4.41 8.36
CA THR A 266 -7.84 3.25 7.51
C THR A 266 -9.02 2.50 8.10
N VAL A 267 -9.97 2.14 7.25
CA VAL A 267 -11.09 1.27 7.62
C VAL A 267 -10.82 -0.12 7.06
N LYS A 268 -10.84 -1.13 7.92
CA LYS A 268 -10.93 -2.53 7.51
C LYS A 268 -12.38 -2.97 7.59
N LEU A 269 -12.92 -3.50 6.50
CA LEU A 269 -14.27 -4.05 6.43
C LEU A 269 -14.18 -5.53 6.08
N HIS A 270 -14.93 -6.37 6.79
CA HIS A 270 -15.16 -7.76 6.37
C HIS A 270 -16.59 -7.87 5.84
N ILE A 271 -16.71 -8.17 4.55
CA ILE A 271 -17.99 -8.09 3.84
C ILE A 271 -18.24 -9.34 3.01
N ARG A 272 -19.53 -9.66 2.80
CA ARG A 272 -19.98 -10.69 1.87
C ARG A 272 -20.98 -10.10 0.90
N MET A 273 -20.79 -10.39 -0.38
CA MET A 273 -21.72 -9.97 -1.44
C MET A 273 -22.93 -10.91 -1.44
N THR A 274 -24.10 -10.41 -1.06
CA THR A 274 -25.36 -11.18 -0.96
C THR A 274 -26.39 -10.79 -2.01
N GLY A 275 -26.18 -9.70 -2.75
CA GLY A 275 -27.02 -9.25 -3.87
C GLY A 275 -26.75 -9.97 -5.20
N ASP A 276 -27.72 -9.88 -6.12
CA ASP A 276 -27.64 -10.44 -7.48
C ASP A 276 -26.85 -9.52 -8.45
N ILE A 277 -26.78 -8.23 -8.14
CA ILE A 277 -26.01 -7.22 -8.86
C ILE A 277 -25.10 -6.59 -7.81
N VAL A 278 -23.80 -6.78 -7.98
CA VAL A 278 -22.77 -6.34 -7.01
C VAL A 278 -21.86 -5.26 -7.60
N ASP A 279 -21.89 -5.10 -8.93
CA ASP A 279 -21.08 -4.13 -9.66
C ASP A 279 -21.49 -2.68 -9.37
N ASN A 280 -22.67 -2.47 -8.78
CA ASN A 280 -23.22 -1.18 -8.39
C ASN A 280 -23.13 -0.90 -6.88
N ASP A 281 -22.54 -1.82 -6.10
CA ASP A 281 -22.43 -1.68 -4.66
C ASP A 281 -21.42 -0.57 -4.32
N VAL A 282 -21.83 0.30 -3.39
CA VAL A 282 -21.06 1.49 -3.00
C VAL A 282 -21.03 1.64 -1.48
N ILE A 283 -19.97 2.30 -1.02
CA ILE A 283 -19.90 2.85 0.32
C ILE A 283 -20.35 4.31 0.25
N LEU A 284 -21.36 4.66 1.05
CA LEU A 284 -21.72 6.02 1.41
C LEU A 284 -21.04 6.38 2.74
N PHE A 285 -20.69 7.65 2.88
CA PHE A 285 -19.97 8.18 4.04
C PHE A 285 -20.45 9.58 4.38
N ASN A 286 -19.83 10.28 5.33
CA ASN A 286 -20.31 11.56 5.88
C ASN A 286 -20.65 12.65 4.84
N GLN A 287 -20.01 12.65 3.67
CA GLN A 287 -20.26 13.64 2.62
C GLN A 287 -21.20 13.16 1.51
N SER A 288 -21.68 11.92 1.59
CA SER A 288 -22.62 11.38 0.63
C SER A 288 -24.00 12.01 0.83
N ILE A 289 -24.72 12.24 -0.27
CA ILE A 289 -26.09 12.77 -0.23
C ILE A 289 -26.93 11.97 -1.20
N ILE A 290 -28.14 11.61 -0.79
CA ILE A 290 -29.17 11.06 -1.68
C ILE A 290 -30.09 12.19 -2.10
N THR A 291 -30.17 12.43 -3.40
CA THR A 291 -31.05 13.46 -3.97
C THR A 291 -32.51 13.03 -3.91
N ASP A 292 -33.44 13.96 -4.15
CA ASP A 292 -34.89 13.68 -4.20
C ASP A 292 -35.26 12.67 -5.30
N GLN A 293 -34.37 12.44 -6.26
CA GLN A 293 -34.51 11.43 -7.32
C GLN A 293 -33.96 10.05 -6.91
N GLY A 294 -33.51 9.89 -5.66
CA GLY A 294 -32.91 8.65 -5.15
C GLY A 294 -31.47 8.40 -5.61
N LEU A 295 -30.78 9.43 -6.14
CA LEU A 295 -29.40 9.28 -6.60
C LEU A 295 -28.41 9.60 -5.49
N SER A 296 -27.54 8.64 -5.19
CA SER A 296 -26.41 8.86 -4.28
C SER A 296 -25.29 9.63 -4.96
N THR A 297 -24.81 10.68 -4.32
CA THR A 297 -23.68 11.50 -4.75
C THR A 297 -22.49 11.34 -3.82
N LYS A 298 -21.27 11.57 -4.33
CA LYS A 298 -20.01 11.34 -3.61
C LYS A 298 -19.97 9.96 -2.96
N VAL A 299 -19.77 8.96 -3.79
CA VAL A 299 -19.78 7.55 -3.38
C VAL A 299 -18.40 6.95 -3.58
N ILE A 300 -18.13 5.85 -2.89
CA ILE A 300 -16.94 5.03 -3.10
C ILE A 300 -17.43 3.71 -3.68
N ALA A 301 -17.09 3.40 -4.93
CA ALA A 301 -17.45 2.09 -5.48
C ALA A 301 -16.60 1.00 -4.84
N LEU A 302 -17.20 -0.14 -4.49
CA LEU A 302 -16.43 -1.29 -3.98
C LEU A 302 -15.35 -1.72 -4.98
N HIS A 303 -15.66 -1.67 -6.28
CA HIS A 303 -14.70 -1.90 -7.35
C HIS A 303 -13.44 -1.02 -7.22
N ASP A 304 -13.57 0.27 -6.89
CA ASP A 304 -12.40 1.16 -6.83
C ASP A 304 -11.49 0.86 -5.63
N VAL A 305 -12.04 0.33 -4.54
CA VAL A 305 -11.25 -0.03 -3.35
C VAL A 305 -10.67 -1.44 -3.47
N LEU A 306 -11.42 -2.37 -4.07
CA LEU A 306 -10.94 -3.73 -4.35
C LEU A 306 -9.90 -3.76 -5.49
N GLY A 307 -10.01 -2.82 -6.43
CA GLY A 307 -9.22 -2.80 -7.67
C GLY A 307 -9.72 -3.75 -8.75
N PHE A 308 -10.83 -4.46 -8.50
CA PHE A 308 -11.50 -5.36 -9.43
C PHE A 308 -13.02 -5.41 -9.14
N PRO A 309 -13.86 -5.81 -10.12
CA PRO A 309 -15.29 -5.95 -9.91
C PRO A 309 -15.61 -7.01 -8.83
N PRO A 310 -16.45 -6.70 -7.83
CA PRO A 310 -16.87 -7.68 -6.83
C PRO A 310 -17.64 -8.85 -7.47
N GLN A 311 -17.66 -9.99 -6.80
CA GLN A 311 -18.35 -11.21 -7.27
C GLN A 311 -19.47 -11.58 -6.29
N ALA A 312 -20.64 -11.92 -6.83
CA ALA A 312 -21.77 -12.39 -6.05
C ALA A 312 -21.39 -13.63 -5.22
N GLY A 313 -21.76 -13.63 -3.93
CA GLY A 313 -21.44 -14.69 -2.97
C GLY A 313 -20.01 -14.66 -2.41
N ALA A 314 -19.12 -13.81 -2.92
CA ALA A 314 -17.75 -13.72 -2.43
C ALA A 314 -17.65 -12.93 -1.12
N THR A 315 -16.66 -13.29 -0.31
CA THR A 315 -16.29 -12.60 0.92
C THR A 315 -14.96 -11.86 0.71
N TYR A 316 -14.87 -10.63 1.24
CA TYR A 316 -13.71 -9.75 1.09
C TYR A 316 -13.29 -9.14 2.42
N ASP A 317 -11.98 -9.09 2.67
CA ASP A 317 -11.36 -8.14 3.58
C ASP A 317 -10.94 -6.90 2.79
N LEU A 318 -11.68 -5.81 2.96
CA LEU A 318 -11.48 -4.56 2.25
C LEU A 318 -10.73 -3.57 3.14
N ILE A 319 -9.73 -2.89 2.57
CA ILE A 319 -8.93 -1.87 3.24
C ILE A 319 -9.16 -0.53 2.54
N TRP A 320 -9.91 0.35 3.18
CA TRP A 320 -10.16 1.70 2.70
C TRP A 320 -9.21 2.70 3.38
N ASN A 321 -8.27 3.23 2.61
CA ASN A 321 -7.35 4.28 3.04
C ASN A 321 -8.00 5.68 2.89
N LEU A 322 -8.30 6.32 4.01
CA LEU A 322 -8.96 7.64 4.00
C LEU A 322 -8.06 8.75 3.47
N ALA A 323 -6.73 8.60 3.49
CA ALA A 323 -5.83 9.59 2.89
C ALA A 323 -5.85 9.57 1.35
N LYS A 324 -6.33 8.47 0.74
CA LYS A 324 -6.39 8.22 -0.70
C LYS A 324 -7.71 7.58 -1.11
N THR A 325 -8.81 8.24 -0.79
CA THR A 325 -10.13 7.70 -1.08
C THR A 325 -10.49 7.91 -2.55
N PRO A 326 -10.76 6.85 -3.33
CA PRO A 326 -11.31 6.99 -4.67
C PRO A 326 -12.78 7.39 -4.56
N LEU A 327 -13.14 8.54 -5.13
CA LEU A 327 -14.51 9.03 -5.13
C LEU A 327 -15.08 9.05 -6.54
N ARG A 328 -16.37 8.73 -6.60
CA ARG A 328 -17.24 8.94 -7.76
C ARG A 328 -18.29 9.97 -7.42
N ASN A 329 -18.63 10.81 -8.40
CA ASN A 329 -19.58 11.91 -8.22
C ASN A 329 -21.01 11.40 -8.03
N ALA A 330 -21.34 10.23 -8.58
CA ALA A 330 -22.62 9.57 -8.41
C ALA A 330 -22.48 8.04 -8.46
N ALA A 331 -23.42 7.35 -7.82
CA ALA A 331 -23.58 5.91 -8.00
C ALA A 331 -24.01 5.60 -9.45
N SER A 332 -23.54 4.46 -9.97
CA SER A 332 -23.82 3.99 -11.32
C SER A 332 -24.25 2.53 -11.28
N PRO A 333 -25.21 2.10 -12.12
CA PRO A 333 -25.59 0.68 -12.22
C PRO A 333 -24.44 -0.24 -12.65
N ILE A 334 -23.41 0.31 -13.30
CA ILE A 334 -22.20 -0.40 -13.67
C ILE A 334 -21.01 0.53 -13.44
N VAL A 335 -20.03 0.06 -12.68
CA VAL A 335 -18.80 0.79 -12.41
C VAL A 335 -17.73 0.44 -13.45
N THR A 336 -17.34 1.43 -14.26
CA THR A 336 -16.26 1.28 -15.24
C THR A 336 -15.27 2.44 -15.16
N GLY A 337 -14.06 2.22 -15.68
CA GLY A 337 -13.01 3.22 -15.74
C GLY A 337 -12.46 3.62 -14.37
N GLN A 338 -11.65 4.68 -14.36
CA GLN A 338 -11.03 5.22 -13.15
C GLN A 338 -12.05 6.02 -12.31
N PRO A 339 -11.83 6.17 -10.99
CA PRO A 339 -12.62 7.08 -10.16
C PRO A 339 -12.49 8.52 -10.67
N ASP A 340 -13.51 9.35 -10.39
CA ASP A 340 -13.53 10.76 -10.82
C ASP A 340 -12.42 11.57 -10.15
N GLN A 341 -12.08 11.20 -8.91
CA GLN A 341 -11.02 11.83 -8.12
C GLN A 341 -10.50 10.89 -7.04
N VAL A 342 -9.27 11.14 -6.59
CA VAL A 342 -8.70 10.51 -5.39
C VAL A 342 -8.41 11.64 -4.40
N VAL A 343 -9.01 11.58 -3.22
CA VAL A 343 -8.94 12.67 -2.24
C VAL A 343 -8.58 12.17 -0.84
N SER A 344 -8.01 13.07 -0.03
CA SER A 344 -7.82 12.85 1.41
C SER A 344 -9.11 13.22 2.15
N LEU A 345 -9.67 12.28 2.89
CA LEU A 345 -10.79 12.46 3.81
C LEU A 345 -10.34 12.67 5.26
N LEU A 346 -9.03 12.73 5.54
CA LEU A 346 -8.56 13.04 6.89
C LEU A 346 -9.06 14.41 7.41
N PRO A 347 -9.15 15.49 6.60
CA PRO A 347 -9.72 16.76 7.06
C PRO A 347 -11.20 16.64 7.48
N MET A 348 -11.97 15.81 6.78
CA MET A 348 -13.36 15.51 7.15
C MET A 348 -13.40 14.84 8.51
N LEU A 349 -12.52 13.86 8.75
CA LEU A 349 -12.44 13.14 10.02
C LEU A 349 -12.13 14.07 11.21
N VAL A 350 -11.28 15.08 11.00
CA VAL A 350 -10.97 16.11 12.01
C VAL A 350 -12.18 17.01 12.28
N SER A 351 -12.88 17.43 11.23
CA SER A 351 -14.06 18.30 11.33
C SER A 351 -15.22 17.60 12.02
N ASP A 352 -15.55 16.40 11.55
CA ASP A 352 -16.80 15.73 11.87
C ASP A 352 -16.65 14.87 13.12
N LYS A 353 -15.41 14.46 13.47
CA LYS A 353 -15.05 13.63 14.64
C LYS A 353 -15.72 12.26 14.68
N HIS A 354 -16.29 11.84 13.57
CA HIS A 354 -16.84 10.51 13.35
C HIS A 354 -16.69 10.13 11.88
N LEU A 355 -16.79 8.85 11.59
CA LEU A 355 -16.86 8.32 10.24
C LEU A 355 -18.14 7.51 10.09
N ASP A 356 -19.01 7.95 9.19
CA ASP A 356 -20.13 7.15 8.75
C ASP A 356 -19.66 6.17 7.67
N VAL A 357 -20.11 4.92 7.79
CA VAL A 357 -19.89 3.87 6.80
C VAL A 357 -21.23 3.21 6.53
N LEU A 358 -21.72 3.34 5.31
CA LEU A 358 -22.97 2.72 4.88
C LEU A 358 -22.74 1.97 3.58
N LEU A 359 -22.90 0.66 3.63
CA LEU A 359 -22.86 -0.22 2.47
C LEU A 359 -24.26 -0.25 1.87
N ALA A 360 -24.36 0.29 0.65
CA ALA A 360 -25.61 0.37 -0.07
C ALA A 360 -25.69 -0.76 -1.08
N ASP A 361 -26.86 -1.42 -1.10
CA ASP A 361 -27.23 -2.49 -2.01
C ASP A 361 -26.44 -3.78 -1.78
N GLY A 362 -27.14 -4.89 -1.54
CA GLY A 362 -26.57 -6.24 -1.65
C GLY A 362 -25.34 -6.64 -0.81
N THR A 363 -24.88 -5.84 0.14
CA THR A 363 -23.65 -6.12 0.91
C THR A 363 -23.94 -6.42 2.38
N MET A 364 -23.59 -7.62 2.81
CA MET A 364 -23.53 -8.06 4.21
C MET A 364 -22.20 -7.65 4.83
N VAL A 365 -22.21 -7.20 6.08
CA VAL A 365 -21.02 -6.75 6.82
C VAL A 365 -20.92 -7.55 8.11
N ASP A 366 -19.73 -8.08 8.41
CA ASP A 366 -19.39 -8.72 9.68
C ASP A 366 -18.84 -7.68 10.66
N TYR A 367 -17.75 -7.03 10.28
CA TYR A 367 -17.20 -5.95 11.08
C TYR A 367 -16.64 -4.80 10.26
N SER A 368 -16.54 -3.67 10.94
CA SER A 368 -15.78 -2.50 10.51
C SER A 368 -14.80 -2.11 11.61
N GLU A 369 -13.53 -1.96 11.26
CA GLU A 369 -12.47 -1.51 12.15
C GLU A 369 -11.83 -0.23 11.58
N LEU A 370 -12.06 0.90 12.23
CA LEU A 370 -11.36 2.13 11.94
C LEU A 370 -10.10 2.24 12.79
N SER A 371 -8.95 2.40 12.15
CA SER A 371 -7.66 2.69 12.78
C SER A 371 -7.25 4.12 12.43
N VAL A 372 -7.05 4.98 13.43
CA VAL A 372 -6.64 6.38 13.27
C VAL A 372 -5.32 6.64 13.97
N THR A 373 -4.37 7.23 13.23
CA THR A 373 -3.10 7.71 13.78
C THR A 373 -3.08 9.24 13.72
N TYR A 374 -2.47 9.87 14.73
CA TYR A 374 -2.37 11.32 14.82
C TYR A 374 -0.99 11.75 15.29
N THR A 375 -0.65 13.01 15.02
CA THR A 375 0.50 13.69 15.60
C THR A 375 0.09 14.92 16.40
N SER A 376 0.86 15.28 17.42
CA SER A 376 0.58 16.48 18.23
C SER A 376 1.46 17.65 17.80
N VAL A 377 1.06 18.88 18.16
CA VAL A 377 1.89 20.08 17.95
C VAL A 377 3.25 20.04 18.67
N SER A 378 3.38 19.17 19.68
CA SER A 378 4.61 18.97 20.43
C SER A 378 5.47 17.81 19.91
N ALA A 379 4.97 17.02 18.95
CA ALA A 379 5.72 15.93 18.36
C ALA A 379 6.96 16.45 17.62
N ALA A 380 8.00 15.62 17.54
CA ALA A 380 9.16 15.95 16.73
C ALA A 380 8.76 16.06 15.24
N LEU A 381 9.47 16.88 14.47
CA LEU A 381 9.21 16.95 13.04
C LEU A 381 9.50 15.58 12.39
N GLY A 382 8.47 14.98 11.79
CA GLY A 382 8.54 13.63 11.21
C GLY A 382 8.01 12.52 12.12
N ASP A 383 7.70 12.81 13.38
CA ASP A 383 7.00 11.88 14.28
C ASP A 383 5.49 12.02 13.99
N LEU A 384 5.01 11.22 13.06
CA LEU A 384 3.66 11.27 12.49
C LEU A 384 2.67 10.43 13.28
N ASN A 385 3.14 9.58 14.18
CA ASN A 385 2.30 8.78 15.06
C ASN A 385 2.31 9.21 16.54
N ASN A 386 3.12 10.21 16.89
CA ASN A 386 3.28 10.74 18.23
C ASN A 386 3.73 9.69 19.26
N ASP A 387 4.58 8.75 18.87
CA ASP A 387 5.20 7.77 19.77
C ASP A 387 6.54 8.23 20.35
N GLY A 388 7.04 9.38 19.90
CA GLY A 388 8.30 9.99 20.35
C GLY A 388 9.52 9.56 19.54
N ALA A 389 9.34 8.75 18.50
CA ALA A 389 10.37 8.40 17.53
C ALA A 389 9.98 8.90 16.12
N VAL A 390 11.01 9.06 15.28
CA VAL A 390 10.85 9.17 13.83
C VAL A 390 11.42 7.88 13.26
N ASP A 391 10.56 6.97 12.84
CA ASP A 391 10.94 5.62 12.45
C ASP A 391 10.10 5.08 11.27
N ARG A 392 10.14 3.76 11.06
CA ARG A 392 9.43 3.07 9.98
C ARG A 392 7.90 3.26 10.06
N ALA A 393 7.32 3.38 11.24
CA ALA A 393 5.89 3.62 11.39
C ALA A 393 5.49 4.96 10.77
N ASP A 394 6.32 6.00 10.92
CA ASP A 394 6.07 7.30 10.31
C ASP A 394 6.30 7.30 8.80
N VAL A 395 7.32 6.57 8.33
CA VAL A 395 7.52 6.32 6.89
C VAL A 395 6.26 5.69 6.29
N ASN A 396 5.69 4.67 6.93
CA ASN A 396 4.48 4.00 6.44
C ASN A 396 3.29 4.98 6.34
N ILE A 397 3.14 5.90 7.29
CA ILE A 397 2.11 6.95 7.26
C ILE A 397 2.28 7.87 6.04
N LEU A 398 3.50 8.27 5.70
CA LEU A 398 3.76 9.03 4.47
C LEU A 398 3.44 8.25 3.21
N LEU A 399 3.82 6.96 3.15
CA LEU A 399 3.57 6.13 1.98
C LEU A 399 2.07 5.95 1.71
N LEU A 400 1.26 5.84 2.76
CA LEU A 400 -0.20 5.85 2.66
C LEU A 400 -0.75 7.14 2.04
N GLY A 401 -0.06 8.28 2.18
CA GLY A 401 -0.41 9.58 1.59
C GLY A 401 0.31 9.93 0.28
N LEU A 402 1.24 9.11 -0.20
CA LEU A 402 2.13 9.44 -1.32
C LEU A 402 1.39 9.83 -2.62
N ASN A 403 1.83 10.89 -3.30
CA ASN A 403 1.24 11.44 -4.52
C ASN A 403 -0.14 12.10 -4.34
N THR A 404 -0.53 12.46 -3.12
CA THR A 404 -1.73 13.29 -2.88
C THR A 404 -1.37 14.75 -2.62
N LEU A 405 -2.38 15.61 -2.64
CA LEU A 405 -2.26 16.94 -2.04
C LEU A 405 -2.12 16.79 -0.51
N ALA A 406 -1.38 17.71 0.08
CA ALA A 406 -1.39 17.92 1.52
C ALA A 406 -2.79 18.36 1.97
N SER A 407 -3.21 17.94 3.16
CA SER A 407 -4.48 18.35 3.79
C SER A 407 -4.54 19.85 4.09
N GLY A 408 -3.40 20.54 4.07
CA GLY A 408 -3.27 21.99 4.19
C GLY A 408 -1.82 22.40 4.47
N PRO A 409 -1.53 23.71 4.62
CA PRO A 409 -0.16 24.21 4.83
C PRO A 409 0.52 23.74 6.12
N GLY A 410 -0.24 23.13 7.04
CA GLY A 410 0.24 22.55 8.29
C GLY A 410 0.12 21.02 8.32
N ASP A 411 -0.07 20.36 7.17
CA ASP A 411 -0.05 18.90 7.12
C ASP A 411 1.33 18.39 7.54
N PRO A 412 1.45 17.61 8.62
CA PRO A 412 2.73 17.13 9.13
C PRO A 412 3.42 16.17 8.15
N ARG A 413 2.68 15.62 7.18
CA ARG A 413 3.19 14.73 6.14
C ARG A 413 3.88 15.47 4.99
N ASP A 414 3.63 16.77 4.86
CA ASP A 414 4.26 17.66 3.89
C ASP A 414 5.47 18.34 4.55
N LEU A 415 6.56 17.58 4.62
CA LEU A 415 7.78 17.97 5.33
C LEU A 415 8.59 19.03 4.57
N ASP A 416 8.36 19.19 3.27
CA ASP A 416 8.93 20.28 2.48
C ASP A 416 8.05 21.51 2.30
N ARG A 417 6.77 21.40 2.66
CA ARG A 417 5.77 22.46 2.62
C ARG A 417 5.50 22.96 1.21
N ASP A 418 5.58 22.08 0.23
CA ASP A 418 5.25 22.39 -1.17
C ASP A 418 3.75 22.20 -1.51
N GLY A 419 2.97 21.71 -0.55
CA GLY A 419 1.54 21.45 -0.67
C GLY A 419 1.19 20.06 -1.18
N ARG A 420 2.17 19.16 -1.31
CA ARG A 420 1.99 17.77 -1.77
C ARG A 420 2.71 16.81 -0.84
N ILE A 421 2.23 15.57 -0.80
CA ILE A 421 2.92 14.48 -0.10
C ILE A 421 3.62 13.66 -1.17
N THR A 422 4.94 13.74 -1.22
CA THR A 422 5.77 13.16 -2.29
C THR A 422 6.90 12.31 -1.74
N ALA A 423 7.65 11.69 -2.65
CA ALA A 423 8.86 10.96 -2.28
C ALA A 423 9.93 11.89 -1.67
N LEU A 424 9.84 13.22 -1.88
CA LEU A 424 10.75 14.17 -1.25
C LEU A 424 10.48 14.30 0.25
N ASP A 425 9.21 14.28 0.67
CA ASP A 425 8.82 14.25 2.08
C ASP A 425 9.32 12.98 2.77
N VAL A 426 9.14 11.81 2.13
CA VAL A 426 9.67 10.54 2.64
C VAL A 426 11.18 10.62 2.87
N ARG A 427 11.93 11.20 1.92
CA ARG A 427 13.38 11.39 2.07
C ARG A 427 13.74 12.32 3.23
N LYS A 428 12.95 13.36 3.45
CA LYS A 428 13.14 14.28 4.58
C LYS A 428 12.86 13.61 5.91
N LEU A 429 11.82 12.78 5.97
CA LEU A 429 11.51 11.99 7.17
C LEU A 429 12.66 11.04 7.50
N VAL A 430 13.12 10.28 6.50
CA VAL A 430 14.24 9.34 6.63
C VAL A 430 15.53 10.03 7.09
N ALA A 431 15.79 11.26 6.61
CA ALA A 431 16.94 12.05 7.04
C ALA A 431 16.85 12.53 8.50
N ASN A 432 15.64 12.53 9.08
CA ASN A 432 15.36 12.99 10.44
C ASN A 432 15.08 11.83 11.42
N CYS A 433 15.35 10.58 11.04
CA CYS A 433 15.05 9.43 11.88
C CYS A 433 15.75 9.49 13.24
N SER A 434 15.01 9.10 14.28
CA SER A 434 15.50 9.07 15.67
C SER A 434 16.61 8.04 15.86
N HIS A 435 16.63 7.01 15.03
CA HIS A 435 17.64 5.96 15.01
C HIS A 435 18.27 5.81 13.63
N ALA A 436 19.50 5.29 13.62
CA ALA A 436 20.14 4.92 12.37
C ALA A 436 19.22 3.96 11.62
N LEU A 437 19.02 4.22 10.32
CA LEU A 437 18.24 3.39 9.42
C LEU A 437 16.71 3.42 9.60
N CYS A 438 16.17 4.31 10.44
CA CYS A 438 14.72 4.41 10.72
C CYS A 438 14.11 3.11 11.28
N ASN A 439 14.87 2.46 12.15
CA ASN A 439 14.45 1.26 12.87
C ASN A 439 13.61 1.57 14.10
#